data_AF-A0A3D1RJD8-F1
#
_entry.id   AF-A0A3D1RJD8-F1
#
_cell.length_a   1.000
_cell.length_b   1.000
_cell.length_c   1.000
_cell.angle_alpha   90.00
_cell.angle_beta   90.00
_cell.angle_gamma   90.00
#
_symmetry.space_group_name_H-M   'P 1'
#
loop_
_entity.id
_entity.type
_entity.pdbx_description
1 polymer ?
#
loop_
_entity_poly.entity_id
_entity_poly.type
_entity_poly.pdbx_seq_one_letter_code
_entity_poly.pdbx_strand_id
1 'polypeptide(L)'
;MSKGGKKVESLIVVLVCIIFIYLIKYLFGIKIDDVKKIKELGYDKELTEITNKLPDNKIICDEILKKLDNEEVKVKETESKMASLYIVATNTILISNIKDTFTRVQTIAHECLHSIQNKRMVMFNYIYSNIYIIYFIVLSVLALLGKIKNMLLHVSILTILGFIYYIIRSYLETDAMIKAEYLAKSYMQDKNEMTKEEIEQIVNNYKKINNKGVAIVNFSLLMSITIKIVIFEILLQIGYLIR
;
A
#
# COMPACT_ATOMS: atom_id res chain seq x y z
N MET A 1 -17.54 -24.16 27.43
CA MET A 1 -17.39 -24.73 26.08
C MET A 1 -16.30 -25.80 26.08
N SER A 2 -16.59 -26.98 25.55
CA SER A 2 -15.60 -28.09 25.44
C SER A 2 -14.47 -27.73 24.46
N LYS A 3 -13.30 -28.39 24.57
CA LYS A 3 -12.18 -28.22 23.63
C LYS A 3 -12.63 -28.46 22.16
N GLY A 4 -13.62 -29.33 21.94
CA GLY A 4 -14.20 -29.60 20.62
C GLY A 4 -14.98 -28.42 20.02
N GLY A 5 -15.77 -27.69 20.82
CA GLY A 5 -16.55 -26.54 20.33
C GLY A 5 -15.68 -25.39 19.82
N LYS A 6 -14.60 -25.06 20.55
CA LYS A 6 -13.67 -23.99 20.16
C LYS A 6 -12.93 -24.29 18.84
N LYS A 7 -12.65 -25.57 18.55
CA LYS A 7 -11.97 -25.99 17.32
C LYS A 7 -12.86 -25.80 16.08
N VAL A 8 -14.16 -26.09 16.21
CA VAL A 8 -15.14 -25.94 15.14
C VAL A 8 -15.35 -24.45 14.80
N GLU A 9 -15.47 -23.59 15.80
CA GLU A 9 -15.60 -22.13 15.60
C GLU A 9 -14.41 -21.55 14.83
N SER A 10 -13.19 -21.92 15.21
CA SER A 10 -11.97 -21.48 14.53
C SER A 10 -11.90 -21.91 13.07
N LEU A 11 -12.29 -23.15 12.76
CA LEU A 11 -12.40 -23.65 11.39
C LEU A 11 -13.42 -22.86 10.56
N ILE A 12 -14.56 -22.51 11.15
CA ILE A 12 -15.58 -21.69 10.49
C ILE A 12 -15.04 -20.29 10.17
N VAL A 13 -14.35 -19.64 11.12
CA VAL A 13 -13.75 -18.30 10.89
C VAL A 13 -12.76 -18.34 9.73
N VAL A 14 -11.88 -19.34 9.69
CA VAL A 14 -10.91 -19.51 8.59
C VAL A 14 -11.61 -19.73 7.25
N LEU A 15 -12.65 -20.58 7.22
CA LEU A 15 -13.43 -20.85 6.00
C LEU A 15 -14.15 -19.60 5.50
N VAL A 16 -14.76 -18.82 6.39
CA VAL A 16 -15.38 -17.52 6.06
C VAL A 16 -14.34 -16.54 5.51
N CYS A 17 -13.15 -16.48 6.11
CA CYS A 17 -12.05 -15.65 5.60
C CYS A 17 -11.64 -16.03 4.18
N ILE A 18 -11.53 -17.33 3.87
CA ILE A 18 -11.18 -17.83 2.53
C ILE A 18 -12.27 -17.47 1.52
N ILE A 19 -13.54 -17.69 1.87
CA ILE A 19 -14.69 -17.33 1.01
C ILE A 19 -14.69 -15.82 0.75
N PHE A 20 -14.50 -15.01 1.80
CA PHE A 20 -14.45 -13.56 1.69
C PHE A 20 -13.33 -13.09 0.75
N ILE A 21 -12.13 -13.64 0.88
CA ILE A 21 -11.00 -13.34 -0.01
C ILE A 21 -11.36 -13.65 -1.47
N TYR A 22 -11.93 -14.83 -1.73
CA TYR A 22 -12.30 -15.23 -3.08
C TYR A 22 -13.40 -14.33 -3.67
N LEU A 23 -14.40 -13.98 -2.85
CA LEU A 23 -15.48 -13.07 -3.24
C LEU A 23 -14.94 -11.69 -3.62
N ILE A 24 -14.12 -11.06 -2.77
CA ILE A 24 -13.57 -9.73 -3.08
C ILE A 24 -12.66 -9.79 -4.31
N LYS A 25 -11.83 -10.83 -4.44
CA LYS A 25 -10.99 -11.04 -5.63
C LYS A 25 -11.83 -11.10 -6.91
N TYR A 26 -12.94 -11.84 -6.87
CA TYR A 26 -13.89 -11.94 -7.99
C TYR A 26 -14.55 -10.59 -8.29
N LEU A 27 -15.07 -9.89 -7.28
CA LEU A 27 -15.74 -8.59 -7.43
C LEU A 27 -14.81 -7.51 -8.00
N PHE A 28 -13.53 -7.51 -7.63
CA PHE A 28 -12.54 -6.58 -8.16
C PHE A 28 -11.93 -7.03 -9.49
N GLY A 29 -12.33 -8.18 -10.02
CA GLY A 29 -11.82 -8.73 -11.28
C GLY A 29 -10.31 -9.02 -11.27
N ILE A 30 -9.72 -9.27 -10.08
CA ILE A 30 -8.28 -9.45 -9.92
C ILE A 30 -7.87 -10.86 -10.32
N LYS A 31 -7.02 -10.97 -11.33
CA LYS A 31 -6.37 -12.20 -11.77
C LYS A 31 -5.03 -12.39 -11.05
N ILE A 32 -4.58 -13.63 -10.95
CA ILE A 32 -3.32 -13.99 -10.26
C ILE A 32 -2.12 -13.24 -10.87
N ASP A 33 -2.10 -13.10 -12.19
CA ASP A 33 -0.99 -12.48 -12.90
C ASP A 33 -1.08 -10.95 -13.02
N ASP A 34 -2.15 -10.30 -12.55
CA ASP A 34 -2.33 -8.86 -12.76
C ASP A 34 -1.21 -8.03 -12.11
N VAL A 35 -0.74 -8.43 -10.92
CA VAL A 35 0.39 -7.75 -10.25
C VAL A 35 1.65 -7.84 -11.11
N LYS A 36 1.92 -9.01 -11.71
CA LYS A 36 3.09 -9.22 -12.57
C LYS A 36 2.96 -8.40 -13.85
N LYS A 37 1.80 -8.44 -14.50
CA LYS A 37 1.52 -7.69 -15.73
C LYS A 37 1.63 -6.18 -15.54
N ILE A 38 1.13 -5.63 -14.44
CA ILE A 38 1.25 -4.19 -14.15
C ILE A 38 2.71 -3.79 -13.93
N LYS A 39 3.47 -4.63 -13.22
CA LYS A 39 4.91 -4.39 -13.08
C LYS A 39 5.60 -4.40 -14.43
N GLU A 40 5.34 -5.40 -15.27
CA GLU A 40 5.92 -5.49 -16.63
C GLU A 40 5.56 -4.28 -17.50
N LEU A 41 4.31 -3.79 -17.44
CA LEU A 41 3.92 -2.57 -18.13
C LEU A 41 4.80 -1.38 -17.74
N GLY A 42 5.19 -1.28 -16.46
CA GLY A 42 6.06 -0.23 -15.93
C GLY A 42 7.45 -0.13 -16.56
N TYR A 43 7.93 -1.21 -17.19
CA TYR A 43 9.27 -1.30 -17.81
C TYR A 43 9.21 -1.25 -19.35
N ASP A 44 8.18 -0.61 -19.90
CA ASP A 44 8.12 -0.35 -21.34
C ASP A 44 9.30 0.53 -21.78
N LYS A 45 10.12 0.04 -22.71
CA LYS A 45 11.36 0.70 -23.13
C LYS A 45 11.10 2.02 -23.85
N GLU A 46 10.10 2.06 -24.74
CA GLU A 46 9.79 3.27 -25.53
C GLU A 46 9.28 4.37 -24.60
N LEU A 47 8.37 4.04 -23.68
CA LEU A 47 7.87 5.00 -22.69
C LEU A 47 8.97 5.45 -21.72
N THR A 48 9.90 4.56 -21.39
CA THR A 48 11.04 4.88 -20.52
C THR A 48 12.00 5.85 -21.22
N GLU A 49 12.29 5.66 -22.51
CA GLU A 49 13.08 6.62 -23.31
C GLU A 49 12.42 8.00 -23.36
N ILE A 50 11.10 8.05 -23.57
CA ILE A 50 10.32 9.29 -23.56
C ILE A 50 10.46 10.02 -22.21
N THR A 51 10.28 9.29 -21.10
CA THR A 51 10.37 9.90 -19.76
C THR A 51 11.80 10.21 -19.33
N ASN A 52 12.82 9.61 -19.95
CA ASN A 52 14.23 9.90 -19.70
C ASN A 52 14.71 11.24 -20.26
N LYS A 53 13.89 11.93 -21.06
CA LYS A 53 14.12 13.35 -21.40
C LYS A 53 14.10 14.25 -20.16
N LEU A 54 13.28 13.89 -19.17
CA LEU A 54 13.15 14.60 -17.90
C LEU A 54 14.39 14.43 -17.01
N PRO A 55 14.64 15.36 -16.08
CA PRO A 55 15.81 15.31 -15.20
C PRO A 55 15.81 14.11 -14.24
N ASP A 56 16.85 14.01 -13.42
CA ASP A 56 16.98 12.95 -12.41
C ASP A 56 15.89 13.02 -11.34
N ASN A 57 15.64 11.88 -10.68
CA ASN A 57 14.50 11.69 -9.80
C ASN A 57 14.44 12.70 -8.64
N LYS A 58 15.60 13.07 -8.08
CA LYS A 58 15.68 14.09 -7.03
C LYS A 58 15.24 15.47 -7.52
N ILE A 59 15.69 15.88 -8.71
CA ILE A 59 15.32 17.16 -9.31
C ILE A 59 13.80 17.19 -9.57
N ILE A 60 13.25 16.11 -10.15
CA ILE A 60 11.81 15.97 -10.35
C ILE A 60 11.05 16.15 -9.02
N CYS A 61 11.52 15.52 -7.94
CA CYS A 61 10.87 15.61 -6.64
C CYS A 61 10.91 17.02 -6.06
N ASP A 62 12.07 17.67 -6.07
CA ASP A 62 12.25 19.03 -5.56
C ASP A 62 11.35 20.03 -6.32
N GLU A 63 11.20 19.87 -7.63
CA GLU A 63 10.37 20.73 -8.46
C GLU A 63 8.87 20.48 -8.27
N ILE A 64 8.46 19.22 -8.11
CA ILE A 64 7.08 18.89 -7.76
C ILE A 64 6.73 19.44 -6.37
N LEU A 65 7.64 19.34 -5.40
CA LEU A 65 7.44 19.90 -4.06
C LEU A 65 7.29 21.42 -4.09
N LYS A 66 8.09 22.13 -4.89
CA LYS A 66 7.92 23.57 -5.14
C LYS A 66 6.56 23.90 -5.74
N LYS A 67 6.12 23.11 -6.74
CA LYS A 67 4.77 23.27 -7.33
C LYS A 67 3.64 23.05 -6.33
N LEU A 68 3.87 22.24 -5.30
CA LEU A 68 2.93 21.98 -4.21
C LEU A 68 3.10 22.93 -3.02
N ASP A 69 3.96 23.95 -3.11
CA ASP A 69 4.28 24.89 -2.04
C ASP A 69 4.73 24.19 -0.74
N ASN A 70 5.60 23.18 -0.87
CA ASN A 70 6.03 22.32 0.24
C ASN A 70 7.53 22.05 0.24
N GLU A 71 8.33 23.08 0.52
CA GLU A 71 9.80 23.00 0.55
C GLU A 71 10.38 22.48 1.88
N GLU A 72 9.55 22.28 2.91
CA GLU A 72 10.00 21.82 4.24
C GLU A 72 10.38 20.33 4.28
N VAL A 73 9.97 19.58 3.26
CA VAL A 73 10.19 18.13 3.18
C VAL A 73 11.62 17.84 2.76
N LYS A 74 12.28 16.95 3.49
CA LYS A 74 13.64 16.52 3.17
C LYS A 74 13.61 15.48 2.06
N VAL A 75 14.41 15.66 1.03
CA VAL A 75 14.55 14.68 -0.06
C VAL A 75 15.90 13.97 0.06
N LYS A 76 15.87 12.63 0.09
CA LYS A 76 17.07 11.79 0.13
C LYS A 76 16.98 10.69 -0.92
N GLU A 77 18.07 10.49 -1.65
CA GLU A 77 18.20 9.33 -2.53
C GLU A 77 18.69 8.11 -1.73
N THR A 78 18.25 6.93 -2.13
CA THR A 78 18.71 5.67 -1.54
C THR A 78 19.30 4.75 -2.62
N GLU A 79 20.47 4.18 -2.34
CA GLU A 79 21.10 3.16 -3.18
C GLU A 79 20.40 1.80 -3.07
N SER A 80 19.57 1.61 -2.04
CA SER A 80 18.82 0.38 -1.86
C SER A 80 17.74 0.26 -2.94
N LYS A 81 17.50 -0.95 -3.46
CA LYS A 81 16.33 -1.28 -4.31
C LYS A 81 14.98 -1.20 -3.55
N MET A 82 14.90 -0.47 -2.44
CA MET A 82 13.64 -0.23 -1.75
C MET A 82 12.70 0.59 -2.65
N ALA A 83 11.42 0.64 -2.30
CA ALA A 83 10.49 1.53 -2.97
C ALA A 83 10.75 2.97 -2.50
N SER A 84 10.48 3.96 -3.36
CA SER A 84 10.35 5.34 -2.91
C SER A 84 9.25 5.44 -1.85
N LEU A 85 9.45 6.28 -0.82
CA LEU A 85 8.53 6.37 0.32
C LEU A 85 8.62 7.71 1.03
N TYR A 86 7.48 8.32 1.34
CA TYR A 86 7.35 9.41 2.30
C TYR A 86 7.24 8.89 3.75
N ILE A 87 8.14 9.38 4.60
CA ILE A 87 8.18 9.10 6.03
C ILE A 87 7.72 10.34 6.79
N VAL A 88 6.50 10.29 7.30
CA VAL A 88 5.88 11.39 8.06
C VAL A 88 6.65 11.73 9.34
N ALA A 89 7.21 10.72 10.02
CA ALA A 89 7.90 10.91 11.31
C ALA A 89 9.17 11.78 11.19
N THR A 90 9.85 11.73 10.05
CA THR A 90 11.07 12.49 9.77
C THR A 90 10.86 13.59 8.72
N ASN A 91 9.62 13.76 8.27
CA ASN A 91 9.24 14.60 7.13
C ASN A 91 10.19 14.43 5.93
N THR A 92 10.47 13.17 5.56
CA THR A 92 11.48 12.83 4.54
C THR A 92 10.87 11.99 3.43
N ILE A 93 11.12 12.36 2.17
CA ILE A 93 10.90 11.49 1.00
C ILE A 93 12.20 10.77 0.70
N LEU A 94 12.15 9.43 0.70
CA LEU A 94 13.20 8.58 0.18
C LEU A 94 12.89 8.28 -1.28
N ILE A 95 13.85 8.57 -2.17
CA ILE A 95 13.72 8.35 -3.61
C ILE A 95 14.66 7.22 -4.01
N SER A 96 14.09 6.19 -4.62
CA SER A 96 14.87 5.07 -5.13
C SER A 96 15.26 5.31 -6.58
N ASN A 97 16.30 4.60 -7.05
CA ASN A 97 16.68 4.66 -8.45
C ASN A 97 15.67 3.90 -9.32
N ILE A 98 14.66 4.63 -9.82
CA ILE A 98 13.56 4.12 -10.65
C ILE A 98 13.61 4.68 -12.09
N LYS A 99 14.80 5.08 -12.54
CA LYS A 99 15.00 5.73 -13.86
C LYS A 99 14.72 4.78 -15.05
N ASP A 100 14.71 3.49 -14.79
CA ASP A 100 14.38 2.42 -15.75
C ASP A 100 12.87 2.17 -15.91
N THR A 101 12.02 2.99 -15.29
CA THR A 101 10.56 2.88 -15.40
C THR A 101 9.93 4.17 -15.89
N PHE A 102 8.97 4.07 -16.81
CA PHE A 102 8.23 5.24 -17.29
C PHE A 102 7.27 5.83 -16.24
N THR A 103 6.98 5.07 -15.17
CA THR A 103 6.14 5.48 -14.04
C THR A 103 6.89 6.32 -13.01
N ARG A 104 8.18 6.63 -13.22
CA ARG A 104 9.01 7.36 -12.25
C ARG A 104 8.42 8.69 -11.81
N VAL A 105 7.93 9.50 -12.76
CA VAL A 105 7.35 10.82 -12.48
C VAL A 105 6.09 10.68 -11.63
N GLN A 106 5.22 9.73 -11.99
CA GLN A 106 4.00 9.45 -11.22
C GLN A 106 4.31 8.93 -9.81
N THR A 107 5.30 8.05 -9.68
CA THR A 107 5.74 7.51 -8.38
C THR A 107 6.27 8.63 -7.49
N ILE A 108 7.10 9.52 -8.03
CA ILE A 108 7.61 10.68 -7.28
C ILE A 108 6.46 11.61 -6.88
N ALA A 109 5.55 11.91 -7.81
CA ALA A 109 4.36 12.72 -7.54
C ALA A 109 3.49 12.13 -6.42
N HIS A 110 3.34 10.80 -6.38
CA HIS A 110 2.61 10.08 -5.32
C HIS A 110 3.25 10.29 -3.93
N GLU A 111 4.57 10.16 -3.81
CA GLU A 111 5.26 10.43 -2.54
C GLU A 111 5.22 11.91 -2.14
N CYS A 112 5.31 12.84 -3.10
CA CYS A 112 5.12 14.27 -2.85
C CYS A 112 3.70 14.57 -2.35
N LEU A 113 2.68 13.89 -2.88
CA LEU A 113 1.29 14.06 -2.44
C LEU A 113 1.09 13.57 -1.00
N HIS A 114 1.68 12.44 -0.63
CA HIS A 114 1.67 11.99 0.77
C HIS A 114 2.24 13.05 1.73
N SER A 115 3.18 13.86 1.27
CA SER A 115 3.79 14.89 2.09
C SER A 115 2.90 16.12 2.35
N ILE A 116 1.90 16.37 1.52
CA ILE A 116 0.92 17.47 1.69
C ILE A 116 -0.46 17.00 2.18
N GLN A 117 -0.67 15.69 2.28
CA GLN A 117 -1.88 15.14 2.86
C GLN A 117 -2.08 15.61 4.30
N ASN A 118 -3.34 15.53 4.76
CA ASN A 118 -3.71 15.94 6.11
C ASN A 118 -2.80 15.31 7.17
N LYS A 119 -1.99 16.13 7.83
CA LYS A 119 -0.94 15.68 8.77
C LYS A 119 -1.51 14.86 9.93
N ARG A 120 -2.74 15.17 10.38
CA ARG A 120 -3.43 14.37 11.42
C ARG A 120 -3.71 12.95 10.92
N MET A 121 -4.20 12.79 9.69
CA MET A 121 -4.48 11.46 9.12
C MET A 121 -3.21 10.66 8.84
N VAL A 122 -2.19 11.28 8.23
CA VAL A 122 -0.93 10.57 7.91
C VAL A 122 -0.19 10.17 9.18
N MET A 123 -0.12 11.04 10.19
CA MET A 123 0.47 10.72 11.49
C MET A 123 -0.33 9.64 12.23
N PHE A 124 -1.66 9.74 12.23
CA PHE A 124 -2.51 8.69 12.78
C PHE A 124 -2.22 7.34 12.11
N ASN A 125 -2.20 7.28 10.78
CA ASN A 125 -1.90 6.05 10.05
C ASN A 125 -0.54 5.46 10.45
N TYR A 126 0.50 6.29 10.56
CA TYR A 126 1.82 5.86 10.99
C TYR A 126 1.80 5.25 12.39
N ILE A 127 1.23 5.95 13.38
CA ILE A 127 1.16 5.46 14.77
C ILE A 127 0.28 4.20 14.85
N TYR A 128 -0.90 4.26 14.25
CA TYR A 128 -1.90 3.21 14.32
C TYR A 128 -1.45 1.91 13.66
N SER A 129 -0.81 1.98 12.48
CA SER A 129 -0.28 0.80 11.80
C SER A 129 0.77 0.07 12.65
N ASN A 130 1.64 0.82 13.34
CA ASN A 130 2.62 0.24 14.26
C ASN A 130 1.95 -0.38 15.50
N ILE A 131 0.98 0.30 16.12
CA ILE A 131 0.21 -0.24 17.25
C ILE A 131 -0.50 -1.53 16.84
N TYR A 132 -1.13 -1.55 15.66
CA TYR A 132 -1.83 -2.72 15.13
C TYR A 132 -0.89 -3.93 14.93
N ILE A 133 0.31 -3.69 14.39
CA ILE A 133 1.33 -4.73 14.23
C ILE A 133 1.82 -5.25 15.58
N ILE A 134 2.15 -4.36 16.52
CA ILE A 134 2.59 -4.74 17.87
C ILE A 134 1.51 -5.57 18.58
N TYR A 135 0.26 -5.12 18.52
CA TYR A 135 -0.88 -5.83 19.08
C TYR A 135 -1.00 -7.24 18.51
N PHE A 136 -0.90 -7.39 17.18
CA PHE A 136 -0.90 -8.69 16.53
C PHE A 136 0.24 -9.59 17.02
N ILE A 137 1.47 -9.08 17.10
CA ILE A 137 2.64 -9.85 17.58
C ILE A 137 2.44 -10.33 19.03
N VAL A 138 2.02 -9.44 19.93
CA VAL A 138 1.78 -9.78 21.34
C VAL A 138 0.67 -10.84 21.43
N LEU A 139 -0.42 -10.69 20.69
CA LEU A 139 -1.49 -11.68 20.64
C LEU A 139 -1.00 -13.04 20.13
N SER A 140 -0.20 -13.07 19.06
CA SER A 140 0.39 -14.28 18.51
C SER A 140 1.23 -15.04 19.54
N VAL A 141 2.08 -14.32 20.30
CA VAL A 141 2.88 -14.92 21.38
C VAL A 141 1.98 -15.49 22.49
N LEU A 142 0.98 -14.71 22.94
CA LEU A 142 0.05 -15.16 23.97
C LEU A 142 -0.79 -16.37 23.54
N ALA A 143 -1.18 -16.43 22.26
CA ALA A 143 -1.89 -17.56 21.67
C ALA A 143 -1.04 -18.83 21.73
N LEU A 144 0.22 -18.76 21.29
CA LEU A 144 1.16 -19.88 21.33
C LEU A 144 1.40 -20.39 22.76
N LEU A 145 1.47 -19.50 23.75
CA LEU A 145 1.61 -19.86 25.17
C LEU A 145 0.32 -20.42 25.80
N GLY A 146 -0.78 -20.51 25.04
CA GLY A 146 -2.09 -20.95 25.51
C GLY A 146 -2.70 -20.02 26.57
N LYS A 147 -2.29 -18.75 26.63
CA LYS A 147 -2.74 -17.78 27.64
C LYS A 147 -4.02 -17.03 27.24
N ILE A 148 -4.54 -17.27 26.04
CA ILE A 148 -5.77 -16.66 25.54
C ILE A 148 -7.00 -17.43 26.04
N LYS A 149 -7.86 -16.76 26.80
CA LYS A 149 -9.12 -17.34 27.31
C LYS A 149 -10.31 -17.07 26.38
N ASN A 150 -10.58 -15.79 26.12
CA ASN A 150 -11.73 -15.34 25.33
C ASN A 150 -11.33 -15.09 23.87
N MET A 151 -11.27 -16.18 23.11
CA MET A 151 -10.84 -16.19 21.71
C MET A 151 -11.64 -15.23 20.83
N LEU A 152 -12.97 -15.34 20.88
CA LEU A 152 -13.87 -14.52 20.06
C LEU A 152 -13.62 -13.03 20.29
N LEU A 153 -13.47 -12.61 21.55
CA LEU A 153 -13.17 -11.22 21.88
C LEU A 153 -11.89 -10.72 21.18
N HIS A 154 -10.79 -11.48 21.25
CA HIS A 154 -9.52 -11.06 20.65
C HIS A 154 -9.58 -11.05 19.12
N VAL A 155 -10.29 -11.99 18.49
CA VAL A 155 -10.54 -12.02 17.04
C VAL A 155 -11.38 -10.82 16.61
N SER A 156 -12.43 -10.48 17.36
CA SER A 156 -13.26 -9.30 17.11
C SER A 156 -12.46 -8.00 17.23
N ILE A 157 -11.64 -7.86 18.28
CA ILE A 157 -10.77 -6.69 18.44
C ILE A 157 -9.78 -6.60 17.28
N LEU A 158 -9.09 -7.71 16.93
CA LEU A 158 -8.13 -7.73 15.82
C LEU A 158 -8.81 -7.32 14.49
N THR A 159 -10.03 -7.80 14.26
CA THR A 159 -10.84 -7.46 13.10
C THR A 159 -11.20 -5.96 13.06
N ILE A 160 -11.72 -5.40 14.16
CA ILE A 160 -12.06 -3.98 14.25
C ILE A 160 -10.82 -3.11 14.02
N LEU A 161 -9.70 -3.46 14.65
CA LEU A 161 -8.44 -2.72 14.45
C LEU A 161 -7.97 -2.81 12.99
N GLY A 162 -8.09 -3.99 12.39
CA GLY A 162 -7.80 -4.20 10.97
C GLY A 162 -8.67 -3.33 10.06
N PHE A 163 -9.98 -3.23 10.32
CA PHE A 163 -10.88 -2.38 9.53
C PHE A 163 -10.55 -0.89 9.63
N ILE A 164 -10.23 -0.39 10.83
CA ILE A 164 -9.80 1.01 11.00
C ILE A 164 -8.50 1.25 10.22
N TYR A 165 -7.53 0.33 10.30
CA TYR A 165 -6.31 0.39 9.51
C TYR A 165 -6.60 0.42 8.00
N TYR A 166 -7.50 -0.46 7.53
CA TYR A 166 -7.90 -0.51 6.13
C TYR A 166 -8.49 0.82 5.66
N ILE A 167 -9.49 1.35 6.36
CA ILE A 167 -10.22 2.57 5.95
C ILE A 167 -9.23 3.72 5.77
N ILE A 168 -8.34 3.91 6.73
CA ILE A 168 -7.42 5.05 6.74
C ILE A 168 -6.33 4.88 5.69
N ARG A 169 -5.71 3.69 5.61
CA ARG A 169 -4.66 3.44 4.62
C ARG A 169 -5.21 3.47 3.20
N SER A 170 -6.36 2.82 2.96
CA SER A 170 -7.07 2.82 1.68
C SER A 170 -7.36 4.24 1.20
N TYR A 171 -7.88 5.09 2.09
CA TYR A 171 -8.17 6.48 1.78
C TYR A 171 -6.91 7.25 1.36
N LEU A 172 -5.83 7.17 2.15
CA LEU A 172 -4.58 7.89 1.89
C LEU A 172 -3.93 7.45 0.57
N GLU A 173 -3.87 6.15 0.31
CA GLU A 173 -3.31 5.58 -0.92
C GLU A 173 -4.14 5.95 -2.14
N THR A 174 -5.46 5.78 -2.06
CA THR A 174 -6.37 6.05 -3.19
C THR A 174 -6.35 7.54 -3.56
N ASP A 175 -6.35 8.43 -2.57
CA ASP A 175 -6.25 9.87 -2.79
C ASP A 175 -4.92 10.26 -3.48
N ALA A 176 -3.80 9.72 -3.01
CA ALA A 176 -2.48 9.98 -3.58
C ALA A 176 -2.35 9.40 -5.01
N MET A 177 -2.81 8.17 -5.24
CA MET A 177 -2.76 7.52 -6.57
C MET A 177 -3.56 8.28 -7.63
N ILE A 178 -4.78 8.72 -7.29
CA ILE A 178 -5.64 9.47 -8.22
C ILE A 178 -4.98 10.81 -8.56
N LYS A 179 -4.53 11.56 -7.55
CA LYS A 179 -3.93 12.89 -7.75
C LYS A 179 -2.56 12.82 -8.44
N ALA A 180 -1.78 11.76 -8.24
CA ALA A 180 -0.43 11.62 -8.78
C ALA A 180 -0.43 11.65 -10.31
N GLU A 181 -1.43 11.06 -10.96
CA GLU A 181 -1.58 11.10 -12.42
C GLU A 181 -1.70 12.54 -12.94
N TYR A 182 -2.59 13.33 -12.35
CA TYR A 182 -2.82 14.73 -12.74
C TYR A 182 -1.61 15.60 -12.45
N LEU A 183 -0.98 15.41 -11.29
CA LEU A 183 0.20 16.17 -10.90
C LEU A 183 1.39 15.86 -11.82
N ALA A 184 1.63 14.58 -12.13
CA ALA A 184 2.66 14.16 -13.07
C ALA A 184 2.42 14.74 -14.47
N LYS A 185 1.17 14.69 -14.95
CA LYS A 185 0.80 15.31 -16.24
C LYS A 185 1.12 16.81 -16.25
N SER A 186 0.68 17.55 -15.23
CA SER A 186 0.93 18.99 -15.16
C SER A 186 2.42 19.30 -15.09
N TYR A 187 3.19 18.54 -14.32
CA TYR A 187 4.65 18.70 -14.25
C TYR A 187 5.32 18.48 -15.63
N MET A 188 4.95 17.42 -16.35
CA MET A 188 5.50 17.14 -17.68
C MET A 188 5.16 18.25 -18.69
N GLN A 189 3.98 18.86 -18.59
CA GLN A 189 3.58 19.98 -19.43
C GLN A 189 4.38 21.25 -19.14
N ASP A 190 4.66 21.54 -17.86
CA ASP A 190 5.42 22.71 -17.44
C ASP A 190 6.90 22.63 -17.89
N LYS A 191 7.44 21.41 -18.02
CA LYS A 191 8.84 21.19 -18.42
C LYS A 191 9.15 21.52 -19.87
N ASN A 192 8.17 21.39 -20.75
CA ASN A 192 8.33 21.66 -22.19
C ASN A 192 9.48 20.85 -22.86
N GLU A 193 9.82 19.68 -22.31
CA GLU A 193 10.86 18.76 -22.83
C GLU A 193 10.26 17.59 -23.63
N MET A 194 8.92 17.48 -23.66
CA MET A 194 8.16 16.40 -24.26
C MET A 194 7.06 16.98 -25.15
N THR A 195 6.72 16.29 -26.24
CA THR A 195 5.59 16.72 -27.07
C THR A 195 4.26 16.41 -26.38
N LYS A 196 3.17 17.03 -26.87
CA LYS A 196 1.82 16.76 -26.32
C LYS A 196 1.43 15.30 -26.50
N GLU A 197 1.78 14.72 -27.65
CA GLU A 197 1.51 13.33 -28.00
C GLU A 197 2.27 12.37 -27.06
N GLU A 198 3.54 12.66 -26.77
CA GLU A 198 4.35 11.88 -25.83
C GLU A 198 3.75 11.91 -24.41
N ILE A 199 3.34 13.09 -23.94
CA ILE A 199 2.69 13.26 -22.63
C ILE A 199 1.38 12.46 -22.58
N GLU A 200 0.55 12.52 -23.63
CA GLU A 200 -0.70 11.78 -23.69
C GLU A 200 -0.48 10.26 -23.70
N GLN A 201 0.54 9.78 -24.42
CA GLN A 201 0.91 8.37 -24.43
C GLN A 201 1.32 7.88 -23.04
N ILE A 202 2.12 8.66 -22.30
CA ILE A 202 2.51 8.35 -20.92
C ILE A 202 1.28 8.33 -20.00
N VAL A 203 0.46 9.38 -20.02
CA VAL A 203 -0.72 9.50 -19.15
C VAL A 203 -1.75 8.40 -19.44
N ASN A 204 -1.95 8.01 -20.70
CA ASN A 204 -2.84 6.91 -21.04
C ASN A 204 -2.36 5.58 -20.45
N ASN A 205 -1.05 5.36 -20.35
CA ASN A 205 -0.51 4.17 -19.69
C ASN A 205 -0.55 4.29 -18.15
N TYR A 206 -0.43 5.50 -17.57
CA TYR A 206 -0.72 5.73 -16.14
C TYR A 206 -2.16 5.34 -15.80
N LYS A 207 -3.14 5.74 -16.61
CA LYS A 207 -4.55 5.35 -16.43
C LYS A 207 -4.76 3.84 -16.45
N LYS A 208 -4.14 3.14 -17.40
CA LYS A 208 -4.21 1.66 -17.47
C LYS A 208 -3.66 1.01 -16.20
N ILE A 209 -2.53 1.52 -15.71
CA ILE A 209 -1.91 1.04 -14.46
C ILE A 209 -2.81 1.36 -13.27
N ASN A 210 -3.25 2.61 -13.11
CA ASN A 210 -4.07 3.07 -11.98
C ASN A 210 -5.40 2.33 -11.87
N ASN A 211 -6.10 2.13 -12.98
CA ASN A 211 -7.39 1.45 -13.01
C ASN A 211 -7.34 0.06 -12.36
N LYS A 212 -6.25 -0.68 -12.55
CA LYS A 212 -6.04 -1.97 -11.87
C LYS A 212 -5.29 -1.82 -10.55
N GLY A 213 -4.33 -0.90 -10.49
CA GLY A 213 -3.45 -0.67 -9.35
C GLY A 213 -4.23 -0.30 -8.10
N VAL A 214 -5.21 0.60 -8.20
CA VAL A 214 -6.05 1.02 -7.05
C VAL A 214 -6.80 -0.19 -6.47
N ALA A 215 -7.41 -1.02 -7.32
CA ALA A 215 -8.11 -2.23 -6.90
C ALA A 215 -7.16 -3.22 -6.22
N ILE A 216 -5.96 -3.42 -6.79
CA ILE A 216 -4.94 -4.33 -6.26
C ILE A 216 -4.39 -3.86 -4.92
N VAL A 217 -4.09 -2.57 -4.76
CA VAL A 217 -3.63 -2.01 -3.48
C VAL A 217 -4.68 -2.21 -2.40
N ASN A 218 -5.93 -1.86 -2.69
CA ASN A 218 -7.04 -2.06 -1.76
C ASN A 218 -7.27 -3.53 -1.40
N PHE A 219 -7.22 -4.42 -2.39
CA PHE A 219 -7.30 -5.86 -2.16
C PHE A 219 -6.13 -6.37 -1.31
N SER A 220 -4.91 -5.91 -1.59
CA SER A 220 -3.70 -6.28 -0.83
C SER A 220 -3.80 -5.84 0.63
N LEU A 221 -4.34 -4.65 0.91
CA LEU A 221 -4.59 -4.18 2.27
C LEU A 221 -5.59 -5.08 3.00
N LEU A 222 -6.73 -5.40 2.38
CA LEU A 222 -7.74 -6.32 2.94
C LEU A 222 -7.14 -7.71 3.19
N MET A 223 -6.42 -8.26 2.21
CA MET A 223 -5.71 -9.54 2.33
C MET A 223 -4.76 -9.53 3.52
N SER A 224 -4.00 -8.44 3.72
CA SER A 224 -3.03 -8.34 4.81
C SER A 224 -3.69 -8.40 6.20
N ILE A 225 -4.95 -7.96 6.33
CA ILE A 225 -5.73 -8.04 7.58
C ILE A 225 -6.28 -9.44 7.74
N THR A 226 -6.93 -9.98 6.71
CA THR A 226 -7.52 -11.32 6.75
C THR A 226 -6.48 -12.39 7.03
N ILE A 227 -5.27 -12.29 6.44
CA ILE A 227 -4.17 -13.21 6.72
C ILE A 227 -3.75 -13.15 8.19
N LYS A 228 -3.70 -11.97 8.82
CA LYS A 228 -3.39 -11.87 10.26
C LYS A 228 -4.44 -12.58 11.10
N ILE A 229 -5.72 -12.47 10.75
CA ILE A 229 -6.81 -13.19 11.43
C ILE A 229 -6.61 -14.70 11.28
N VAL A 230 -6.37 -15.20 10.07
CA VAL A 230 -6.13 -16.63 9.81
C VAL A 230 -4.90 -17.14 10.56
N ILE A 231 -3.80 -16.38 10.57
CA ILE A 231 -2.60 -16.75 11.35
C ILE A 231 -2.93 -16.83 12.83
N PHE A 232 -3.62 -15.84 13.38
CA PHE A 232 -4.00 -15.83 14.80
C PHE A 232 -4.88 -17.04 15.17
N GLU A 233 -5.86 -17.38 14.33
CA GLU A 233 -6.70 -18.57 14.46
C GLU A 233 -5.87 -19.87 14.53
N ILE A 234 -4.91 -20.04 13.61
CA ILE A 234 -4.01 -21.21 13.60
C ILE A 234 -3.15 -21.27 14.87
N LEU A 235 -2.58 -20.13 15.29
CA LEU A 235 -1.74 -20.07 16.49
C LEU A 235 -2.52 -20.41 17.76
N LEU A 236 -3.78 -20.00 17.84
CA LEU A 236 -4.67 -20.36 18.94
C LEU A 236 -4.87 -21.88 19.00
N GLN A 237 -5.16 -22.51 17.86
CA GLN A 237 -5.30 -23.96 17.80
C GLN A 237 -4.03 -24.69 18.25
N ILE A 238 -2.87 -24.24 17.79
CA ILE A 238 -1.56 -24.80 18.21
C ILE A 238 -1.37 -24.67 19.72
N GLY A 239 -1.59 -23.48 20.28
CA GLY A 239 -1.46 -23.25 21.73
C GLY A 239 -2.41 -24.10 22.59
N TYR A 240 -3.59 -24.45 22.07
CA TYR A 240 -4.51 -25.38 22.73
C TYR A 240 -4.10 -26.85 22.63
N LEU A 241 -3.34 -27.24 21.60
CA LEU A 241 -2.83 -28.61 21.43
C LEU A 241 -1.61 -28.89 22.31
N ILE A 242 -0.79 -27.86 22.58
CA ILE A 242 0.41 -27.96 23.42
C ILE A 242 0.06 -28.06 24.92
N ARG A 243 -1.21 -27.86 25.32
CA ARG A 243 -1.72 -27.94 26.71
C ARG A 243 -2.81 -29.01 26.87
#